data_AF-A0A2V6Z5J1-F1
#
_entry.id   AF-A0A2V6Z5J1-F1
#
_cell.length_a   1.000
_cell.length_b   1.000
_cell.length_c   1.000
_cell.angle_alpha   90.00
_cell.angle_beta   90.00
_cell.angle_gamma   90.00
#
_symmetry.space_group_name_H-M   'P 1'
#
loop_
_entity.id
_entity.type
_entity.pdbx_description
1 polymer ?
#
loop_
_entity_poly.entity_id
_entity_poly.type
_entity_poly.pdbx_seq_one_letter_code
_entity_poly.pdbx_strand_id
1 'polypeptide(L)'
;MNEESLRILIREKLASGLLPGHDCTKILGGPSNGETCDACGETLAKSQLVMECIGEHYPKALQFHVRCFYIWDSERGTPGAEPTE
;
A
#
# COMPACT_ATOMS: atom_id res chain seq x y z
N MET A 1 -5.48 -14.22 0.27
CA MET A 1 -4.02 -14.26 0.56
C MET A 1 -3.75 -14.31 2.07
N ASN A 2 -2.67 -14.95 2.54
CA ASN A 2 -2.27 -14.93 3.97
C ASN A 2 -1.50 -13.65 4.31
N GLU A 3 -1.49 -13.25 5.58
CA GLU A 3 -0.87 -11.98 6.03
C GLU A 3 0.65 -11.94 5.81
N GLU A 4 1.33 -13.05 6.06
CA GLU A 4 2.78 -13.16 5.91
C GLU A 4 3.22 -13.04 4.46
N SER A 5 2.50 -13.70 3.54
CA SER A 5 2.73 -13.57 2.09
C SER A 5 2.48 -12.13 1.61
N LEU A 6 1.47 -11.46 2.19
CA LEU A 6 1.17 -10.07 1.87
C LEU A 6 2.28 -9.12 2.35
N ARG A 7 2.84 -9.32 3.55
CA ARG A 7 4.00 -8.55 4.03
C ARG A 7 5.20 -8.68 3.10
N ILE A 8 5.53 -9.90 2.68
CA ILE A 8 6.64 -10.15 1.77
C ILE A 8 6.41 -9.43 0.44
N LEU A 9 5.21 -9.56 -0.15
CA LEU A 9 4.85 -8.85 -1.39
C LEU A 9 4.95 -7.34 -1.26
N ILE A 10 4.47 -6.78 -0.14
CA ILE A 10 4.54 -5.35 0.12
C ILE A 10 5.99 -4.88 0.23
N ARG A 11 6.85 -5.61 0.96
CA ARG A 11 8.29 -5.30 1.03
C ARG A 11 8.96 -5.36 -0.33
N GLU A 12 8.70 -6.39 -1.11
CA GLU A 12 9.25 -6.53 -2.46
C GLU A 12 8.84 -5.35 -3.35
N LYS A 13 7.56 -4.97 -3.30
CA LYS A 13 7.05 -3.82 -4.06
C LYS A 13 7.59 -2.48 -3.58
N LEU A 14 7.79 -2.31 -2.27
CA LEU A 14 8.46 -1.13 -1.69
C LEU A 14 9.92 -1.07 -2.16
N ALA A 15 10.64 -2.19 -2.10
CA ALA A 15 12.04 -2.29 -2.54
C ALA A 15 12.19 -2.09 -4.05
N SER A 16 11.21 -2.52 -4.84
CA SER A 16 11.20 -2.33 -6.29
C SER A 16 10.70 -0.94 -6.72
N GLY A 17 10.27 -0.09 -5.79
CA GLY A 17 9.68 1.22 -6.08
C GLY A 17 8.30 1.17 -6.75
N LEU A 18 7.59 0.03 -6.67
CA LEU A 18 6.21 -0.10 -7.12
C LEU A 18 5.21 0.46 -6.09
N LEU A 19 5.61 0.46 -4.81
CA LEU A 19 4.87 1.11 -3.73
C LEU A 19 5.69 2.26 -3.17
N PRO A 20 5.09 3.42 -2.91
CA PRO A 20 5.73 4.51 -2.19
C PRO A 20 5.99 4.08 -0.76
N GLY A 21 7.21 4.30 -0.27
CA GLY A 21 7.50 4.20 1.17
C GLY A 21 7.12 5.50 1.86
N HIS A 22 7.78 6.59 1.48
CA HIS A 22 7.61 7.91 2.09
C HIS A 22 6.81 8.90 1.23
N ASP A 23 6.59 8.62 -0.05
CA ASP A 23 5.93 9.56 -0.99
C ASP A 23 4.41 9.64 -0.82
N CYS A 24 3.83 8.97 0.18
CA CYS A 24 2.39 9.00 0.39
C CYS A 24 1.98 10.20 1.26
N THR A 25 1.67 11.31 0.61
CA THR A 25 1.34 12.58 1.27
C THR A 25 -0.05 12.59 1.88
N LYS A 26 -1.03 11.89 1.28
CA LYS A 26 -2.42 11.92 1.75
C LYS A 26 -3.08 10.55 1.65
N ILE A 27 -3.79 10.18 2.72
CA ILE A 27 -4.65 8.99 2.77
C ILE A 27 -6.11 9.44 2.71
N LEU A 28 -6.89 8.80 1.85
CA LEU A 28 -8.33 9.02 1.69
C LEU A 28 -9.06 7.69 1.86
N GLY A 29 -10.12 7.68 2.67
CA GLY A 29 -11.02 6.54 2.77
C GLY A 29 -12.21 6.73 1.83
N GLY A 30 -12.47 5.77 0.95
CA GLY A 30 -13.53 5.88 -0.06
C GLY A 30 -14.11 4.53 -0.48
N PRO A 31 -15.26 4.54 -1.18
CA PRO A 31 -15.78 3.34 -1.83
C PRO A 31 -14.94 3.01 -3.07
N SER A 32 -14.51 1.76 -3.21
CA SER A 32 -13.83 1.32 -4.43
C SER A 32 -14.80 1.21 -5.60
N ASN A 33 -14.32 1.50 -6.81
CA ASN A 33 -15.07 1.34 -8.05
C ASN A 33 -14.88 -0.03 -8.71
N GLY A 34 -14.21 -0.98 -8.03
CA GLY A 34 -13.82 -2.25 -8.63
C GLY A 34 -12.37 -2.25 -9.11
N GLU A 35 -11.55 -1.40 -8.53
CA GLU A 35 -10.12 -1.29 -8.85
C GLU A 35 -9.34 -2.50 -8.30
N THR A 36 -8.07 -2.60 -8.65
CA THR A 36 -7.21 -3.67 -8.13
C THR A 36 -6.40 -3.12 -6.97
N CYS A 37 -6.27 -3.91 -5.90
CA CYS A 37 -5.44 -3.53 -4.78
C CYS A 37 -3.96 -3.54 -5.17
N ASP A 38 -3.26 -2.42 -5.01
CA ASP A 38 -1.85 -2.31 -5.39
C ASP A 38 -0.93 -3.14 -4.49
N ALA A 39 -1.35 -3.46 -3.27
CA ALA A 39 -0.61 -4.33 -2.35
C ALA A 39 -0.75 -5.82 -2.70
N CYS A 40 -1.96 -6.39 -2.63
CA CYS A 40 -2.17 -7.82 -2.84
C CYS A 40 -2.43 -8.23 -4.30
N GLY A 41 -2.76 -7.27 -5.17
CA GLY A 41 -3.15 -7.55 -6.56
C GLY A 41 -4.56 -8.13 -6.72
N GLU A 42 -5.34 -8.28 -5.63
CA GLU A 42 -6.72 -8.76 -5.71
C GLU A 42 -7.67 -7.62 -6.09
N THR A 43 -8.73 -7.95 -6.84
CA THR A 43 -9.77 -6.98 -7.22
C THR A 43 -10.59 -6.57 -5.99
N LEU A 44 -10.70 -5.26 -5.79
CA LEU A 44 -11.51 -4.66 -4.74
C LEU A 44 -12.98 -4.79 -5.13
N ALA A 45 -13.83 -5.19 -4.18
CA ALA A 45 -15.26 -5.24 -4.44
C ALA A 45 -15.82 -3.82 -4.62
N LYS A 46 -16.75 -3.65 -5.57
CA LYS A 46 -17.43 -2.36 -5.78
C LYS A 46 -18.12 -1.92 -4.50
N SER A 47 -17.99 -0.65 -4.16
CA SER A 47 -18.50 -0.04 -2.93
C SER A 47 -17.90 -0.57 -1.62
N GLN A 48 -16.86 -1.41 -1.69
CA GLN A 48 -16.10 -1.78 -0.50
C GLN A 48 -15.27 -0.59 -0.04
N LEU A 49 -15.19 -0.38 1.26
CA LEU A 49 -14.33 0.65 1.84
C LEU A 49 -12.86 0.31 1.57
N VAL A 50 -12.15 1.26 0.96
CA VAL A 50 -10.73 1.16 0.63
C VAL A 50 -9.99 2.40 1.10
N MET A 51 -8.68 2.24 1.22
CA MET A 51 -7.76 3.32 1.56
C MET A 51 -6.98 3.68 0.31
N GLU A 52 -7.10 4.92 -0.10
CA GLU A 52 -6.41 5.50 -1.24
C GLU A 52 -5.21 6.30 -0.77
N CYS A 53 -4.03 6.01 -1.30
CA CYS A 53 -2.84 6.80 -1.07
C CYS A 53 -2.59 7.71 -2.28
N ILE A 54 -2.59 9.02 -2.04
CA ILE A 54 -2.18 10.01 -3.03
C ILE A 54 -0.75 10.41 -2.72
N GLY A 55 0.15 10.09 -3.64
CA GLY A 55 1.54 10.55 -3.60
C GLY A 55 1.79 11.65 -4.61
N GLU A 56 2.70 12.56 -4.28
CA GLU A 56 3.04 13.71 -5.13
C GLU A 56 3.79 13.27 -6.40
N HIS A 57 4.56 12.19 -6.30
CA HIS A 57 5.35 11.60 -7.38
C HIS A 57 4.60 10.51 -8.16
N TYR A 58 3.35 10.20 -7.79
CA TYR A 58 2.58 9.14 -8.42
C TYR A 58 1.43 9.71 -9.27
N PRO A 59 1.34 9.34 -10.55
CA PRO A 59 0.30 9.86 -11.44
C PRO A 59 -1.10 9.32 -11.10
N LYS A 60 -1.21 8.30 -10.25
CA LYS A 60 -2.47 7.70 -9.82
C LYS A 60 -2.46 7.44 -8.32
N ALA A 61 -3.61 7.63 -7.69
CA ALA A 61 -3.82 7.19 -6.32
C ALA A 61 -3.74 5.66 -6.27
N LEU A 62 -3.01 5.15 -5.29
CA LEU A 62 -2.90 3.70 -5.06
C LEU A 62 -4.07 3.25 -4.20
N GLN A 63 -4.68 2.14 -4.57
CA GLN A 63 -5.84 1.60 -3.87
C GLN A 63 -5.44 0.41 -3.01
N PHE A 64 -5.85 0.46 -1.74
CA PHE A 64 -5.58 -0.60 -0.79
C PHE A 64 -6.86 -1.07 -0.11
N HIS A 65 -6.98 -2.37 0.06
CA HIS A 65 -7.84 -2.90 1.11
C HIS A 65 -7.43 -2.28 2.45
N VAL A 66 -8.39 -2.00 3.32
CA VAL A 66 -8.11 -1.48 4.69
C VAL A 66 -7.05 -2.32 5.40
N ARG A 67 -7.16 -3.65 5.31
CA ARG A 67 -6.15 -4.56 5.89
C ARG A 67 -4.78 -4.46 5.22
N CYS A 68 -4.73 -4.38 3.89
CA CYS A 68 -3.46 -4.24 3.16
C CYS A 68 -2.77 -2.92 3.48
N PHE A 69 -3.56 -1.85 3.63
CA PHE A 69 -3.09 -0.54 4.03
C PHE A 69 -2.40 -0.59 5.39
N TYR A 70 -3.00 -1.21 6.42
CA TYR A 70 -2.37 -1.30 7.75
C TYR A 70 -1.02 -2.04 7.71
N ILE A 71 -0.91 -3.07 6.88
CA ILE A 71 0.33 -3.83 6.75
C ILE A 71 1.38 -2.98 6.04
N TRP A 72 1.03 -2.35 4.92
CA TRP A 72 1.93 -1.44 4.22
C TRP A 72 2.34 -0.23 5.08
N ASP A 73 1.42 0.30 5.88
CA ASP A 73 1.69 1.38 6.82
C ASP A 73 2.70 0.95 7.91
N SER A 74 2.57 -0.27 8.41
CA SER A 74 3.55 -0.85 9.34
C SER A 74 4.91 -1.07 8.68
N GLU A 75 4.95 -1.54 7.43
CA GLU A 75 6.19 -1.89 6.72
C GLU A 75 6.92 -0.65 6.18
N ARG A 76 6.20 0.42 5.79
CA ARG A 76 6.79 1.71 5.41
C ARG A 76 7.33 2.49 6.61
N GLY A 77 6.69 2.30 7.77
CA GLY A 77 7.05 2.96 9.03
C GLY A 77 8.18 2.27 9.79
N THR A 78 8.50 1.02 9.47
CA THR A 78 9.78 0.43 9.82
C THR A 78 10.85 1.03 8.89
N PRO A 79 11.74 1.92 9.38
CA PRO A 79 12.91 2.29 8.60
C PRO A 79 13.64 0.99 8.31
N GLY A 80 13.76 0.64 7.02
CA GLY A 80 14.66 -0.44 6.62
C GLY A 80 16.06 -0.04 7.07
N ALA A 81 16.51 -0.61 8.19
CA ALA A 81 17.86 -0.62 8.71
C ALA A 81 18.74 0.62 8.42
N GLU A 82 18.90 1.49 9.41
CA GLU A 82 20.21 2.11 9.69
C GLU A 82 20.46 2.10 11.20
N PRO A 83 21.47 1.36 11.67
CA PRO A 83 22.48 1.95 12.52
C PRO A 83 23.85 1.89 11.80
N THR A 84 24.29 3.04 11.32
CA THR A 84 25.66 3.57 11.45
C THR A 84 26.78 2.59 11.86
N GLU A 85 27.76 2.40 10.97
CA GLU A 85 29.20 2.34 11.32
C GLU A 85 30.01 3.16 10.32
#